data_AF-A0A6S7FMQ9-F1
#
_entry.id   AF-A0A6S7FMQ9-F1
#
_cell.length_a   1.000
_cell.length_b   1.000
_cell.length_c   1.000
_cell.angle_alpha   90.00
_cell.angle_beta   90.00
_cell.angle_gamma   90.00
#
_symmetry.space_group_name_H-M   'P 1'
#
loop_
_entity.id
_entity.type
_entity.pdbx_description
1 polymer ?
#
loop_
_entity_poly.entity_id
_entity_poly.type
_entity_poly.pdbx_seq_one_letter_code
_entity_poly.pdbx_strand_id
1 'polypeptide(L)'
;MAKRTGVENQFCVVPRKSIKLLGESVGISYLSSEVAATVAEDASYRIRQSIQSASQFVKHGKRDHMTGDDINRALFWSHVEPIYGYGSKNSNIFSSISTKDGDLFFHDDKEINLRELAFSKGFSSLSDLGSCEISVEVSVLDKTLASKSDSQGDTEPSTAKLPEFESLNPVSKSYFNQVTRNIIAADIETVKIILDDLKTNPRIQILLPYLINFITTAMQTLSEDNLKLVRVFELVKALVDNKHLYLEPYVVQLVRAVMYCLVEKPGSKISTSWFDDWSLRKKSAQTLCHID
;
A
#
# COMPACT_ATOMS: atom_id res chain seq x y z
N MET A 1 14.10 -0.12 27.08
CA MET A 1 15.53 0.20 26.89
C MET A 1 16.36 -0.94 27.44
N ALA A 2 16.78 -1.89 26.60
CA ALA A 2 17.66 -2.96 27.03
C ALA A 2 19.08 -2.41 27.28
N LYS A 3 19.59 -2.59 28.51
CA LYS A 3 20.97 -2.29 28.89
C LYS A 3 21.90 -3.08 27.97
N ARG A 4 22.67 -2.39 27.13
CA ARG A 4 23.86 -2.96 26.48
C ARG A 4 24.89 -3.20 27.58
N THR A 5 24.97 -4.44 28.06
CA THR A 5 26.08 -4.90 28.90
C THR A 5 27.37 -4.71 28.10
N GLY A 6 28.35 -4.05 28.70
CA GLY A 6 29.66 -3.81 28.10
C GLY A 6 30.37 -5.13 27.83
N VAL A 7 30.17 -5.67 26.65
CA VAL A 7 31.08 -6.65 26.06
C VAL A 7 32.22 -5.82 25.50
N GLU A 8 33.42 -5.98 26.02
CA GLU A 8 34.62 -5.47 25.35
C GLU A 8 34.54 -5.96 23.90
N ASN A 9 34.50 -5.02 22.95
CA ASN A 9 34.37 -5.34 21.53
C ASN A 9 35.66 -6.00 21.05
N GLN A 10 35.89 -7.27 21.40
CA GLN A 10 36.82 -8.12 20.68
C GLN A 10 36.29 -8.22 19.27
N PHE A 11 37.02 -7.62 18.34
CA PHE A 11 36.69 -7.72 16.93
C PHE A 11 36.72 -9.18 16.52
N CYS A 12 35.71 -9.61 15.76
CA CYS A 12 35.75 -10.92 15.12
C CYS A 12 36.95 -10.98 14.17
N VAL A 13 37.82 -11.97 14.36
CA VAL A 13 38.99 -12.23 13.54
C VAL A 13 38.79 -13.55 12.81
N VAL A 14 39.15 -13.61 11.54
CA VAL A 14 39.14 -14.83 10.73
C VAL A 14 40.00 -15.89 11.44
N PRO A 15 39.52 -17.14 11.61
CA PRO A 15 40.27 -18.16 12.32
C PRO A 15 41.53 -18.56 11.54
N ARG A 16 42.64 -18.72 12.27
CA ARG A 16 43.94 -19.12 11.70
C ARG A 16 43.88 -20.43 10.92
N LYS A 17 42.99 -21.35 11.34
CA LYS A 17 42.76 -22.63 10.65
C LYS A 17 42.25 -22.41 9.22
N SER A 18 41.35 -21.45 8.98
CA SER A 18 40.84 -21.15 7.64
C SER A 18 41.92 -20.63 6.71
N ILE A 19 42.89 -19.87 7.21
CA ILE A 19 43.99 -19.34 6.38
C ILE A 19 44.99 -20.44 6.04
N LYS A 20 45.25 -21.37 6.96
CA LYS A 20 46.05 -22.56 6.67
C LYS A 20 45.39 -23.42 5.59
N LEU A 21 44.08 -23.66 5.71
CA LEU A 21 43.31 -24.39 4.70
C LEU A 21 43.32 -23.69 3.32
N LEU A 22 43.24 -22.36 3.29
CA LEU A 22 43.40 -21.58 2.05
C LEU A 22 44.82 -21.65 1.49
N GLY A 23 45.85 -21.74 2.35
CA GLY A 23 47.22 -21.97 1.92
C GLY A 23 47.38 -23.36 1.27
N GLU A 24 46.81 -24.39 1.89
CA GLU A 24 46.79 -25.75 1.37
C GLU A 24 46.05 -25.85 0.04
N SER A 25 44.93 -25.13 -0.15
CA SER A 25 44.19 -25.12 -1.42
C SER A 25 44.96 -24.46 -2.59
N VAL A 26 45.85 -23.53 -2.28
CA VAL A 26 46.78 -22.92 -3.25
C VAL A 26 48.00 -23.81 -3.51
N GLY A 27 48.22 -24.86 -2.69
CA GLY A 27 49.35 -25.78 -2.80
C GLY A 27 50.53 -25.47 -1.87
N ILE A 28 50.36 -24.58 -0.89
CA ILE A 28 51.38 -24.27 0.12
C ILE A 28 51.24 -25.26 1.27
N SER A 29 52.17 -26.22 1.36
CA SER A 29 52.09 -27.33 2.33
C SER A 29 52.33 -26.93 3.79
N TYR A 30 53.04 -25.83 4.05
CA TYR A 30 53.33 -25.39 5.40
C TYR A 30 53.26 -23.87 5.54
N LEU A 31 52.34 -23.39 6.38
CA LEU A 31 52.21 -21.99 6.77
C LEU A 31 52.47 -21.86 8.28
N SER A 32 53.49 -21.07 8.65
CA SER A 32 53.78 -20.77 10.07
C SER A 32 52.56 -20.16 10.77
N SER A 33 52.39 -20.47 12.05
CA SER A 33 51.30 -19.96 12.88
C SER A 33 51.31 -18.42 12.98
N GLU A 34 52.49 -17.80 12.94
CA GLU A 34 52.67 -16.35 13.02
C GLU A 34 52.22 -15.66 11.73
N VAL A 35 52.57 -16.24 10.57
CA VAL A 35 52.13 -15.74 9.26
C VAL A 35 50.61 -15.90 9.13
N ALA A 36 50.07 -17.04 9.55
CA ALA A 36 48.62 -17.24 9.56
C ALA A 36 47.90 -16.23 10.48
N ALA A 37 48.49 -15.85 11.62
CA ALA A 37 47.91 -14.86 12.52
C ALA A 37 47.92 -13.44 11.92
N THR A 38 49.04 -13.02 11.33
CA THR A 38 49.16 -11.69 10.71
C THR A 38 48.24 -11.53 9.50
N VAL A 39 48.15 -12.55 8.63
CA VAL A 39 47.22 -12.56 7.49
C VAL A 39 45.76 -12.57 7.97
N ALA A 40 45.45 -13.23 9.09
CA ALA A 40 44.11 -13.20 9.66
C ALA A 40 43.68 -11.81 10.09
N GLU A 41 44.59 -11.08 10.74
CA GLU A 41 44.34 -9.72 11.19
C GLU A 41 44.16 -8.77 10.00
N ASP A 42 45.02 -8.85 8.97
CA ASP A 42 44.90 -8.02 7.76
C ASP A 42 43.61 -8.33 6.98
N ALA A 43 43.28 -9.60 6.76
CA ALA A 43 42.05 -10.00 6.06
C ALA A 43 40.81 -9.49 6.82
N SER A 44 40.80 -9.63 8.15
CA SER A 44 39.71 -9.14 8.98
C SER A 44 39.58 -7.62 8.95
N TYR A 45 40.71 -6.91 8.88
CA TYR A 45 40.73 -5.46 8.73
C TYR A 45 40.13 -5.02 7.39
N ARG A 46 40.55 -5.65 6.29
CA ARG A 46 40.01 -5.36 4.95
C ARG A 46 38.51 -5.63 4.84
N ILE A 47 38.02 -6.73 5.41
CA ILE A 47 36.57 -7.04 5.46
C ILE A 47 35.82 -5.92 6.19
N ARG A 48 36.32 -5.47 7.34
CA ARG A 48 35.69 -4.37 8.09
C ARG A 48 35.71 -3.06 7.30
N GLN A 49 36.81 -2.74 6.62
CA GLN A 49 36.92 -1.55 5.78
C GLN A 49 35.90 -1.56 4.63
N SER A 50 35.73 -2.70 3.95
CA SER A 50 34.75 -2.87 2.89
C SER A 50 33.32 -2.73 3.40
N ILE A 51 33.00 -3.34 4.55
CA ILE A 51 31.67 -3.24 5.17
C ILE A 51 31.38 -1.81 5.63
N GLN A 52 32.37 -1.12 6.19
CA GLN A 52 32.21 0.28 6.60
C GLN A 52 31.92 1.19 5.41
N SER A 53 32.59 0.97 4.29
CA SER A 53 32.35 1.69 3.03
C SER A 53 30.95 1.36 2.47
N ALA A 54 30.55 0.09 2.50
CA ALA A 54 29.20 -0.34 2.11
C ALA A 54 28.10 0.30 2.97
N SER A 55 28.33 0.43 4.29
CA SER A 55 27.40 1.08 5.22
C SER A 55 27.14 2.56 4.87
N GLN A 56 28.13 3.25 4.29
CA GLN A 56 27.92 4.62 3.79
C GLN A 56 26.91 4.64 2.64
N PHE A 57 27.00 3.71 1.67
CA PHE A 57 26.02 3.61 0.58
C PHE A 57 24.61 3.30 1.07
N VAL A 58 24.47 2.46 2.09
CA VAL A 58 23.19 2.14 2.72
C VAL A 58 22.55 3.40 3.34
N LYS A 59 23.34 4.17 4.11
CA LYS A 59 22.89 5.43 4.73
C LYS A 59 22.51 6.49 3.68
N HIS A 60 23.34 6.65 2.65
CA HIS A 60 23.04 7.58 1.55
C HIS A 60 21.82 7.13 0.73
N GLY A 61 21.58 5.82 0.65
CA GLY A 61 20.40 5.24 0.01
C GLY A 61 19.13 5.33 0.85
N LYS A 62 19.17 5.87 2.08
CA LYS A 62 18.04 5.90 3.04
C LYS A 62 17.39 4.52 3.25
N ARG A 63 18.21 3.47 3.20
CA ARG A 63 17.79 2.09 3.47
C ARG A 63 18.39 1.64 4.80
N ASP A 64 17.69 0.76 5.50
CA ASP A 64 18.18 0.15 6.74
C ASP A 64 18.84 -1.23 6.51
N HIS A 65 18.65 -1.80 5.32
CA HIS A 65 19.20 -3.11 4.93
C HIS A 65 20.28 -2.98 3.87
N MET A 66 21.42 -3.60 4.14
CA MET A 66 22.54 -3.72 3.21
C MET A 66 22.28 -4.84 2.20
N THR A 67 22.51 -4.54 0.93
CA THR A 67 22.36 -5.49 -0.18
C THR A 67 23.72 -5.86 -0.77
N GLY A 68 23.78 -6.94 -1.56
CA GLY A 68 24.99 -7.33 -2.28
C GLY A 68 25.51 -6.22 -3.21
N ASP A 69 24.61 -5.42 -3.78
CA ASP A 69 24.97 -4.28 -4.63
C ASP A 69 25.73 -3.18 -3.86
N ASP A 70 25.41 -2.96 -2.58
CA ASP A 70 26.10 -1.97 -1.75
C ASP A 70 27.55 -2.38 -1.48
N ILE A 71 27.78 -3.68 -1.30
CA ILE A 71 29.12 -4.27 -1.14
C ILE A 71 29.88 -4.20 -2.46
N ASN A 72 29.25 -4.56 -3.58
CA ASN A 72 29.87 -4.48 -4.91
C ASN A 72 30.26 -3.04 -5.28
N ARG A 73 29.45 -2.05 -4.91
CA ARG A 73 29.82 -0.63 -5.03
C ARG A 73 31.05 -0.32 -4.17
N ALA A 74 31.07 -0.74 -2.90
CA ALA A 74 32.23 -0.52 -2.03
C ALA A 74 33.52 -1.17 -2.55
N LEU A 75 33.43 -2.36 -3.13
CA LEU A 75 34.56 -3.05 -3.77
C LEU A 75 35.06 -2.29 -4.99
N PHE A 76 34.15 -1.77 -5.83
CA PHE A 76 34.51 -0.94 -6.98
C PHE A 76 35.32 0.30 -6.58
N TRP A 77 34.89 1.01 -5.53
CA TRP A 77 35.65 2.16 -4.98
C TRP A 77 37.00 1.77 -4.37
N SER A 78 37.15 0.52 -3.94
CA SER A 78 38.40 -0.04 -3.42
C SER A 78 39.27 -0.65 -4.52
N HIS A 79 38.88 -0.52 -5.79
CA HIS A 79 39.55 -1.10 -6.96
C HIS A 79 39.68 -2.63 -6.89
N VAL A 80 38.68 -3.27 -6.30
CA VAL A 80 38.54 -4.72 -6.24
C VAL A 80 37.44 -5.15 -7.21
N GLU A 81 37.64 -6.32 -7.84
CA GLU A 81 36.66 -6.90 -8.75
C GLU A 81 35.33 -7.19 -8.03
N PRO A 82 34.19 -6.95 -8.70
CA PRO A 82 32.88 -7.22 -8.12
C PRO A 82 32.65 -8.73 -7.98
N ILE A 83 31.88 -9.09 -6.95
CA ILE A 83 31.53 -10.48 -6.68
C ILE A 83 30.17 -10.76 -7.34
N TYR A 84 30.16 -11.72 -8.26
CA TYR A 84 28.96 -12.16 -8.99
C TYR A 84 28.29 -13.36 -8.29
N GLY A 85 27.01 -13.60 -8.62
CA GLY A 85 26.25 -14.74 -8.10
C GLY A 85 25.49 -14.48 -6.80
N TYR A 86 25.46 -13.23 -6.31
CA TYR A 86 24.71 -12.83 -5.12
C TYR A 86 23.60 -11.83 -5.48
N GLY A 87 22.45 -11.91 -4.81
CA GLY A 87 21.28 -11.05 -5.07
C GLY A 87 20.02 -11.80 -5.55
N SER A 88 20.08 -13.13 -5.64
CA SER A 88 18.87 -13.95 -5.85
C SER A 88 17.93 -13.86 -4.64
N LYS A 89 16.62 -13.98 -4.88
CA LYS A 89 15.61 -14.14 -3.81
C LYS A 89 15.75 -15.48 -3.06
N ASN A 90 16.44 -16.44 -3.67
CA ASN A 90 16.68 -17.73 -3.05
C ASN A 90 17.72 -17.57 -1.94
N SER A 91 17.41 -18.07 -0.74
CA SER A 91 18.38 -18.07 0.36
C SER A 91 19.53 -19.02 0.04
N ASN A 92 20.76 -18.54 0.19
CA ASN A 92 21.94 -19.40 0.12
C ASN A 92 22.00 -20.23 1.41
N ILE A 93 21.52 -21.46 1.35
CA ILE A 93 21.56 -22.39 2.49
C ILE A 93 22.94 -23.04 2.49
N PHE A 94 23.65 -22.92 3.62
CA PHE A 94 24.89 -23.67 3.85
C PHE A 94 24.54 -25.04 4.43
N SER A 95 25.02 -26.09 3.78
CA SER A 95 24.99 -27.45 4.28
C SER A 95 26.30 -27.75 5.01
N SER A 96 26.22 -28.45 6.15
CA SER A 96 27.40 -28.90 6.89
C SER A 96 27.57 -30.41 6.79
N ILE A 97 28.81 -30.85 6.59
CA ILE A 97 29.23 -32.24 6.74
C ILE A 97 30.31 -32.28 7.81
N SER A 98 30.07 -33.06 8.87
CA SER A 98 31.07 -33.26 9.92
C SER A 98 32.05 -34.35 9.49
N THR A 99 33.33 -34.00 9.37
CA THR A 99 34.43 -34.91 9.05
C THR A 99 35.29 -35.11 10.29
N LYS A 100 36.12 -36.17 10.32
CA LYS A 100 37.04 -36.46 11.44
C LYS A 100 37.98 -35.29 11.78
N ASP A 101 38.31 -34.45 10.80
CA ASP A 101 39.23 -33.31 10.93
C ASP A 101 38.51 -31.95 11.14
N GLY A 102 37.18 -31.96 11.24
CA GLY A 102 36.33 -30.80 11.52
C GLY A 102 35.08 -30.70 10.65
N ASP A 103 34.24 -29.70 10.95
CA ASP A 103 33.03 -29.42 10.20
C ASP A 103 33.35 -28.63 8.91
N LEU A 104 32.89 -29.16 7.78
CA LEU A 104 32.98 -28.54 6.47
C LEU A 104 31.62 -27.97 6.09
N PHE A 105 31.59 -26.69 5.75
CA PHE A 105 30.41 -26.01 5.24
C PHE A 105 30.56 -25.81 3.74
N PHE A 106 29.55 -26.18 2.98
CA PHE A 106 29.52 -26.01 1.53
C PHE A 106 28.17 -25.44 1.08
N HIS A 107 28.12 -24.97 -0.16
CA HIS A 107 26.89 -24.52 -0.78
C HIS A 107 26.25 -25.69 -1.53
N ASP A 108 24.98 -25.96 -1.24
CA ASP A 108 24.22 -27.00 -1.95
C ASP A 108 23.72 -26.47 -3.29
N ASP A 109 24.56 -26.60 -4.33
CA ASP A 109 24.23 -26.22 -5.70
C ASP A 109 23.34 -27.29 -6.36
N LYS A 110 22.02 -27.07 -6.28
CA LYS A 110 21.05 -27.92 -6.98
C LYS A 110 21.07 -27.62 -8.47
N GLU A 111 21.26 -28.66 -9.27
CA GLU A 111 21.15 -28.55 -10.73
C GLU A 111 19.74 -28.10 -11.12
N ILE A 112 19.66 -27.00 -11.88
CA ILE A 112 18.39 -26.44 -12.35
C ILE A 112 18.18 -26.88 -13.80
N ASN A 113 17.03 -27.48 -14.08
CA ASN A 113 16.66 -27.80 -15.45
C ASN A 113 16.23 -26.51 -16.18
N LEU A 114 17.07 -26.04 -17.11
CA LEU A 114 16.83 -24.80 -17.84
C LEU A 114 15.51 -24.80 -18.63
N ARG A 115 15.06 -25.97 -19.12
CA ARG A 115 13.78 -26.08 -19.84
C ARG A 115 12.63 -25.82 -18.88
N GLU A 116 12.66 -26.46 -17.73
CA GLU A 116 11.64 -26.28 -16.69
C GLU A 116 11.63 -24.84 -16.16
N LEU A 117 12.79 -24.24 -15.93
CA LEU A 117 12.90 -22.83 -15.53
C LEU A 117 12.27 -21.90 -16.58
N ALA A 118 12.57 -22.11 -17.87
CA ALA A 118 12.03 -21.29 -18.96
C ALA A 118 10.51 -21.40 -19.11
N PHE A 119 9.94 -22.56 -18.80
CA PHE A 119 8.48 -22.79 -18.82
C PHE A 119 7.79 -22.49 -17.49
N SER A 120 8.54 -22.42 -16.39
CA SER A 120 8.03 -21.93 -15.12
C SER A 120 7.63 -20.46 -15.29
N LYS A 121 6.41 -20.10 -14.90
CA LYS A 121 5.88 -18.73 -14.95
C LYS A 121 6.56 -17.83 -13.91
N GLY A 122 7.89 -17.70 -13.99
CA GLY A 122 8.74 -17.11 -12.95
C GLY A 122 9.48 -15.83 -13.35
N PHE A 123 9.27 -15.32 -14.57
CA PHE A 123 9.54 -13.91 -14.86
C PHE A 123 8.23 -13.12 -14.69
N SER A 124 7.66 -13.19 -13.49
CA SER A 124 6.67 -12.21 -13.05
C SER A 124 7.40 -10.87 -13.05
N SER A 125 7.16 -10.16 -14.15
CA SER A 125 7.42 -8.77 -14.43
C SER A 125 8.33 -7.98 -13.49
N LEU A 126 9.28 -7.30 -14.13
CA LEU A 126 9.99 -6.11 -13.62
C LEU A 126 9.06 -5.03 -13.01
N SER A 127 7.73 -5.15 -13.17
CA SER A 127 6.68 -4.30 -12.58
C SER A 127 6.46 -4.44 -11.08
N ASP A 128 6.73 -5.61 -10.47
CA ASP A 128 6.42 -5.85 -9.05
C ASP A 128 7.46 -5.26 -8.08
N LEU A 129 8.44 -4.50 -8.58
CA LEU A 129 9.44 -3.83 -7.77
C LEU A 129 9.02 -2.44 -7.26
N GLY A 130 7.77 -2.00 -7.44
CA GLY A 130 7.41 -0.60 -7.15
C GLY A 130 6.01 -0.28 -6.63
N SER A 131 5.05 -1.21 -6.63
CA SER A 131 3.69 -0.94 -6.15
C SER A 131 3.45 -1.59 -4.79
N CYS A 132 4.10 -1.06 -3.76
CA CYS A 132 3.51 -1.11 -2.43
C CYS A 132 2.34 -0.14 -2.43
N GLU A 133 1.16 -0.60 -2.87
CA GLU A 133 -0.10 0.04 -2.47
C GLU A 133 -0.18 -0.08 -0.95
N ILE A 134 0.27 0.97 -0.26
CA ILE A 134 0.02 1.11 1.16
C ILE A 134 -1.42 1.58 1.25
N SER A 135 -2.35 0.64 1.36
CA SER A 135 -3.70 0.91 1.84
C SER A 135 -3.58 1.37 3.28
N VAL A 136 -3.45 2.68 3.51
CA VAL A 136 -3.58 3.26 4.84
C VAL A 136 -5.07 3.25 5.15
N GLU A 137 -5.53 2.20 5.82
CA GLU A 137 -6.81 2.21 6.50
C GLU A 137 -6.66 3.16 7.71
N VAL A 138 -6.98 4.44 7.50
CA VAL A 138 -7.09 5.39 8.62
C VAL A 138 -8.37 5.06 9.36
N SER A 139 -8.30 4.08 10.26
CA SER A 139 -9.30 3.93 11.31
C SER A 139 -9.23 5.17 12.19
N VAL A 140 -10.10 6.14 11.94
CA VAL A 140 -10.33 7.25 12.86
C VAL A 140 -11.04 6.68 14.09
N LEU A 141 -10.24 6.21 15.04
CA LEU A 141 -10.52 6.10 16.47
C LEU A 141 -11.94 5.59 16.84
N ASP A 142 -12.19 4.29 16.68
CA ASP A 142 -13.23 3.61 17.46
C ASP A 142 -12.75 3.49 18.92
N LYS A 143 -13.09 4.50 19.72
CA LYS A 143 -13.15 4.37 21.17
C LYS A 143 -14.55 3.93 21.57
N THR A 144 -14.82 2.63 21.53
CA THR A 144 -15.87 2.05 22.37
C THR A 144 -15.44 0.70 22.95
N LEU A 145 -15.11 0.78 24.24
CA LEU A 145 -15.43 -0.20 25.27
C LEU A 145 -14.61 -1.50 25.30
N ALA A 146 -13.54 -1.42 26.09
CA ALA A 146 -13.18 -2.53 26.96
C ALA A 146 -14.39 -2.95 27.82
N SER A 147 -15.03 -4.06 27.46
CA SER A 147 -15.85 -4.86 28.38
C SER A 147 -15.68 -6.33 28.05
N LYS A 148 -15.34 -7.10 29.08
CA LYS A 148 -15.02 -8.52 29.11
C LYS A 148 -16.22 -9.40 28.71
N SER A 149 -15.89 -10.59 28.16
CA SER A 149 -16.52 -11.92 28.34
C SER A 149 -18.06 -12.03 28.44
N ASP A 150 -18.72 -12.66 27.46
CA ASP A 150 -19.12 -14.09 27.47
C ASP A 150 -20.30 -14.42 26.52
N SER A 151 -20.26 -15.64 25.97
CA SER A 151 -21.35 -16.48 25.42
C SER A 151 -22.09 -16.09 24.11
N GLN A 152 -21.72 -16.78 23.03
CA GLN A 152 -22.49 -17.76 22.24
C GLN A 152 -23.93 -17.43 21.77
N GLY A 153 -24.15 -17.46 20.46
CA GLY A 153 -25.39 -17.96 19.84
C GLY A 153 -26.13 -17.01 18.87
N ASP A 154 -26.23 -17.50 17.64
CA ASP A 154 -27.28 -17.27 16.63
C ASP A 154 -27.15 -16.18 15.55
N THR A 155 -27.32 -16.71 14.33
CA THR A 155 -27.30 -16.19 12.98
C THR A 155 -28.51 -15.32 12.67
N GLU A 156 -28.31 -14.09 12.19
CA GLU A 156 -29.17 -13.32 11.27
C GLU A 156 -28.31 -12.14 10.73
N PRO A 157 -28.55 -11.65 9.49
CA PRO A 157 -27.62 -10.82 8.75
C PRO A 157 -27.51 -9.43 9.38
N SER A 158 -26.29 -9.04 9.74
CA SER A 158 -25.97 -7.71 10.22
C SER A 158 -26.22 -6.69 9.12
N THR A 159 -27.38 -6.04 9.17
CA THR A 159 -27.55 -4.71 8.59
C THR A 159 -26.46 -3.83 9.19
N ALA A 160 -25.44 -3.51 8.39
CA ALA A 160 -24.40 -2.55 8.74
C ALA A 160 -25.08 -1.19 8.99
N LYS A 161 -25.40 -0.92 10.26
CA LYS A 161 -25.89 0.37 10.71
C LYS A 161 -24.77 1.37 10.50
N LEU A 162 -25.07 2.38 9.67
CA LEU A 162 -24.19 3.51 9.38
C LEU A 162 -23.74 4.19 10.69
N PRO A 163 -22.51 4.73 10.75
CA PRO A 163 -21.98 5.40 11.94
C PRO A 163 -22.89 6.56 12.37
N GLU A 164 -23.19 6.61 13.66
CA GLU A 164 -24.05 7.59 14.30
C GLU A 164 -23.74 9.02 13.80
N PHE A 165 -24.76 9.68 13.25
CA PHE A 165 -24.75 11.10 12.85
C PHE A 165 -24.42 12.05 14.03
N GLU A 166 -24.23 11.52 15.24
CA GLU A 166 -24.10 12.24 16.49
C GLU A 166 -22.64 12.64 16.83
N SER A 167 -21.63 11.97 16.26
CA SER A 167 -20.20 12.21 16.57
C SER A 167 -19.52 13.33 15.76
N LEU A 168 -20.23 13.96 14.82
CA LEU A 168 -19.69 15.02 13.96
C LEU A 168 -19.60 16.39 14.65
N ASN A 169 -18.61 17.19 14.25
CA ASN A 169 -18.47 18.59 14.66
C ASN A 169 -19.78 19.37 14.36
N PRO A 170 -20.33 20.16 15.31
CA PRO A 170 -21.60 20.88 15.12
C PRO A 170 -21.62 21.78 13.87
N VAL A 171 -20.46 22.31 13.46
CA VAL A 171 -20.32 23.13 12.24
C VAL A 171 -20.55 22.29 10.97
N SER A 172 -20.00 21.08 10.91
CA SER A 172 -20.17 20.17 9.78
C SER A 172 -21.62 19.66 9.66
N LYS A 173 -22.31 19.48 10.79
CA LYS A 173 -23.75 19.16 10.82
C LYS A 173 -24.60 20.31 10.29
N SER A 174 -24.31 21.54 10.74
CA SER A 174 -24.99 22.74 10.25
C SER A 174 -24.78 22.92 8.73
N TYR A 175 -23.55 22.71 8.26
CA TYR A 175 -23.22 22.73 6.84
C TYR A 175 -23.97 21.64 6.05
N PHE A 176 -23.95 20.39 6.50
CA PHE A 176 -24.69 19.30 5.85
C PHE A 176 -26.20 19.57 5.80
N ASN A 177 -26.79 20.09 6.89
CA ASN A 177 -28.21 20.44 6.94
C ASN A 177 -28.55 21.62 6.03
N GLN A 178 -27.65 22.60 5.89
CA GLN A 178 -27.81 23.69 4.94
C GLN A 178 -27.70 23.20 3.50
N VAL A 179 -26.74 22.34 3.19
CA VAL A 179 -26.56 21.74 1.85
C VAL A 179 -27.78 20.91 1.46
N THR A 180 -28.19 19.96 2.29
CA THR A 180 -29.35 19.08 2.01
C THR A 180 -30.66 19.87 1.89
N ARG A 181 -30.88 20.87 2.75
CA ARG A 181 -32.06 21.74 2.68
C ARG A 181 -32.07 22.62 1.44
N ASN A 182 -30.95 23.24 1.10
CA ASN A 182 -30.88 24.16 -0.04
C ASN A 182 -30.99 23.42 -1.39
N ILE A 183 -30.49 22.18 -1.48
CA ILE A 183 -30.64 21.36 -2.69
C ILE A 183 -32.13 21.04 -2.97
N ILE A 184 -32.93 20.80 -1.91
CA ILE A 184 -34.36 20.48 -2.03
C ILE A 184 -35.23 21.74 -2.17
N ALA A 185 -34.90 22.84 -1.47
CA ALA A 185 -35.81 23.96 -1.27
C ALA A 185 -35.39 25.30 -1.91
N ALA A 186 -34.15 25.45 -2.38
CA ALA A 186 -33.62 26.77 -2.72
C ALA A 186 -33.57 27.09 -4.23
N ASP A 187 -33.16 28.31 -4.52
CA ASP A 187 -33.06 28.93 -5.84
C ASP A 187 -31.85 28.41 -6.63
N ILE A 188 -31.93 28.45 -7.96
CA ILE A 188 -30.94 27.88 -8.90
C ILE A 188 -29.54 28.47 -8.66
N GLU A 189 -29.46 29.76 -8.32
CA GLU A 189 -28.18 30.45 -8.06
C GLU A 189 -27.51 29.97 -6.76
N THR A 190 -28.29 29.74 -5.70
CA THR A 190 -27.77 29.23 -4.44
C THR A 190 -27.26 27.80 -4.55
N VAL A 191 -27.93 26.97 -5.36
CA VAL A 191 -27.48 25.61 -5.67
C VAL A 191 -26.14 25.65 -6.40
N LYS A 192 -25.95 26.56 -7.36
CA LYS A 192 -24.70 26.68 -8.11
C LYS A 192 -23.50 27.04 -7.22
N ILE A 193 -23.68 27.95 -6.26
CA ILE A 193 -22.62 28.32 -5.29
C ILE A 193 -22.25 27.12 -4.43
N ILE A 194 -23.24 26.35 -3.96
CA ILE A 194 -23.01 25.13 -3.17
C ILE A 194 -22.28 24.07 -4.00
N LEU A 195 -22.64 23.88 -5.27
CA LEU A 195 -21.98 22.90 -6.14
C LEU A 195 -20.51 23.25 -6.40
N ASP A 196 -20.18 24.53 -6.57
CA ASP A 196 -18.80 24.99 -6.72
C ASP A 196 -17.99 24.76 -5.44
N ASP A 197 -18.60 25.08 -4.29
CA ASP A 197 -18.02 24.84 -2.97
C ASP A 197 -17.74 23.35 -2.73
N LEU A 198 -18.68 22.47 -3.10
CA LEU A 198 -18.53 21.01 -2.98
C LEU A 198 -17.45 20.42 -3.91
N LYS A 199 -17.19 21.07 -5.05
CA LYS A 199 -16.13 20.68 -5.99
C LYS A 199 -14.73 21.05 -5.50
N THR A 200 -14.60 22.15 -4.74
CA THR A 200 -13.30 22.66 -4.26
C THR A 200 -12.91 22.20 -2.86
N ASN A 201 -13.88 21.83 -2.01
CA ASN A 201 -13.62 21.64 -0.59
C ASN A 201 -13.04 20.25 -0.24
N PRO A 202 -11.85 20.18 0.39
CA PRO A 202 -11.25 18.91 0.80
C PRO A 202 -11.85 18.34 2.10
N ARG A 203 -12.50 19.18 2.92
CA ARG A 203 -13.05 18.78 4.23
C ARG A 203 -14.35 17.97 4.14
N ILE A 204 -14.89 17.79 2.94
CA ILE A 204 -16.14 17.05 2.69
C ILE A 204 -15.96 15.54 2.83
N GLN A 205 -14.72 15.03 2.80
CA GLN A 205 -14.44 13.59 2.92
C GLN A 205 -15.10 12.94 4.15
N ILE A 206 -15.19 13.66 5.28
CA ILE A 206 -15.82 13.17 6.52
C ILE A 206 -17.36 13.09 6.38
N LEU A 207 -17.95 13.92 5.52
CA LEU A 207 -19.40 13.96 5.27
C LEU A 207 -19.83 13.05 4.10
N LEU A 208 -18.87 12.51 3.35
CA LEU A 208 -19.10 11.70 2.15
C LEU A 208 -20.05 10.50 2.39
N PRO A 209 -19.92 9.71 3.47
CA PRO A 209 -20.83 8.57 3.70
C PRO A 209 -22.28 9.00 3.91
N TYR A 210 -22.49 10.13 4.60
CA TYR A 210 -23.81 10.71 4.86
C TYR A 210 -24.42 11.33 3.62
N LEU A 211 -23.60 12.02 2.81
CA LEU A 211 -24.02 12.57 1.53
C LEU A 211 -24.40 11.47 0.55
N ILE A 212 -23.65 10.37 0.48
CA ILE A 212 -23.96 9.24 -0.41
C ILE A 212 -25.22 8.49 0.04
N ASN A 213 -25.43 8.32 1.35
CA ASN A 213 -26.68 7.77 1.86
C ASN A 213 -27.88 8.70 1.60
N PHE A 214 -27.68 10.01 1.75
CA PHE A 214 -28.67 11.03 1.38
C PHE A 214 -28.97 10.99 -0.12
N ILE A 215 -27.97 10.91 -0.98
CA ILE A 215 -28.13 10.78 -2.44
C ILE A 215 -28.92 9.51 -2.77
N THR A 216 -28.56 8.37 -2.16
CA THR A 216 -29.26 7.09 -2.39
C THR A 216 -30.72 7.18 -1.95
N THR A 217 -31.00 7.80 -0.81
CA THR A 217 -32.35 7.94 -0.26
C THR A 217 -33.16 8.99 -1.04
N ALA A 218 -32.56 10.11 -1.39
CA ALA A 218 -33.17 11.18 -2.20
C ALA A 218 -33.51 10.67 -3.59
N MET A 219 -32.63 9.89 -4.23
CA MET A 219 -32.90 9.32 -5.56
C MET A 219 -34.02 8.26 -5.54
N GLN A 220 -34.21 7.55 -4.42
CA GLN A 220 -35.31 6.59 -4.27
C GLN A 220 -36.66 7.24 -3.91
N THR A 221 -36.63 8.34 -3.13
CA THR A 221 -37.85 9.00 -2.61
C THR A 221 -38.37 10.11 -3.52
N LEU A 222 -37.52 10.61 -4.43
CA LEU A 222 -37.79 11.75 -5.29
C LEU A 222 -37.90 11.35 -6.77
N SER A 223 -38.47 10.17 -7.02
CA SER A 223 -38.75 9.67 -8.36
C SER A 223 -39.93 10.39 -9.06
N GLU A 224 -40.67 11.24 -8.33
CA GLU A 224 -41.83 11.98 -8.87
C GLU A 224 -41.52 13.41 -9.34
N ASP A 225 -40.41 14.03 -8.89
CA ASP A 225 -40.06 15.43 -9.18
C ASP A 225 -38.77 15.57 -10.00
N ASN A 226 -38.89 15.68 -11.34
CA ASN A 226 -37.75 15.78 -12.27
C ASN A 226 -36.77 16.92 -11.94
N LEU A 227 -37.26 18.09 -11.50
CA LEU A 227 -36.42 19.26 -11.21
C LEU A 227 -35.49 19.06 -10.00
N LYS A 228 -35.94 18.33 -8.98
CA LYS A 228 -35.13 18.07 -7.80
C LYS A 228 -34.15 16.91 -8.06
N LEU A 229 -34.54 15.94 -8.89
CA LEU A 229 -33.66 14.86 -9.33
C LEU A 229 -32.45 15.38 -10.11
N VAL A 230 -32.66 16.36 -11.01
CA VAL A 230 -31.57 17.03 -11.74
C VAL A 230 -30.58 17.71 -10.79
N ARG A 231 -31.04 18.34 -9.71
CA ARG A 231 -30.17 19.00 -8.72
C ARG A 231 -29.36 17.99 -7.89
N VAL A 232 -29.97 16.88 -7.48
CA VAL A 232 -29.27 15.79 -6.80
C VAL A 232 -28.24 15.14 -7.74
N PHE A 233 -28.53 15.09 -9.03
CA PHE A 233 -27.60 14.61 -10.03
C PHE A 233 -26.41 15.57 -10.23
N GLU A 234 -26.66 16.88 -10.26
CA GLU A 234 -25.60 17.90 -10.29
C GLU A 234 -24.71 17.85 -9.04
N LEU A 235 -25.28 17.49 -7.88
CA LEU A 235 -24.53 17.20 -6.65
C LEU A 235 -23.60 15.99 -6.83
N VAL A 236 -24.09 14.88 -7.38
CA VAL A 236 -23.27 13.68 -7.66
C VAL A 236 -22.10 14.05 -8.57
N LYS A 237 -22.37 14.83 -9.63
CA LYS A 237 -21.33 15.29 -10.54
C LYS A 237 -20.28 16.17 -9.85
N ALA A 238 -20.71 17.10 -8.99
CA ALA A 238 -19.79 17.95 -8.24
C ALA A 238 -18.90 17.15 -7.28
N LEU A 239 -19.42 16.07 -6.69
CA LEU A 239 -18.64 15.15 -5.84
C LEU A 239 -17.65 14.33 -6.65
N VAL A 240 -18.05 13.81 -7.82
CA VAL A 240 -17.17 13.04 -8.71
C VAL A 240 -16.04 13.89 -9.29
N ASP A 241 -16.32 15.16 -9.62
CA ASP A 241 -15.34 16.11 -10.15
C ASP A 241 -14.31 16.57 -9.10
N ASN A 242 -14.50 16.24 -7.81
CA ASN A 242 -13.64 16.73 -6.73
C ASN A 242 -12.37 15.87 -6.59
N LYS A 243 -11.22 16.44 -6.98
CA LYS A 243 -9.89 15.82 -6.94
C LYS A 243 -9.40 15.48 -5.53
N HIS A 244 -10.03 16.02 -4.51
CA HIS A 244 -9.63 15.82 -3.12
C HIS A 244 -10.44 14.72 -2.41
N LEU A 245 -11.36 14.05 -3.10
CA LEU A 245 -12.18 12.99 -2.52
C LEU A 245 -11.68 11.60 -2.93
N TYR A 246 -11.56 10.73 -1.94
CA TYR A 246 -11.32 9.31 -2.15
C TYR A 246 -12.67 8.59 -2.28
N LEU A 247 -13.09 8.36 -3.53
CA LEU A 247 -14.41 7.80 -3.86
C LEU A 247 -14.42 6.28 -3.96
N GLU A 248 -13.26 5.62 -4.05
CA GLU A 248 -13.07 4.19 -4.28
C GLU A 248 -13.99 3.25 -3.46
N PRO A 249 -14.14 3.40 -2.13
CA PRO A 249 -15.01 2.53 -1.33
C PRO A 249 -16.51 2.74 -1.60
N TYR A 250 -16.91 3.88 -2.18
CA TYR A 250 -18.31 4.23 -2.42
C TYR A 250 -18.72 4.21 -3.89
N VAL A 251 -17.77 3.93 -4.81
CA VAL A 251 -18.05 3.86 -6.27
C VAL A 251 -19.20 2.91 -6.56
N VAL A 252 -19.22 1.72 -5.96
CA VAL A 252 -20.28 0.72 -6.20
C VAL A 252 -21.66 1.25 -5.81
N GLN A 253 -21.76 1.95 -4.67
CA GLN A 253 -23.03 2.51 -4.20
C GLN A 253 -23.47 3.70 -5.07
N LEU A 254 -22.53 4.53 -5.50
CA LEU A 254 -22.79 5.68 -6.36
C LEU A 254 -23.21 5.25 -7.77
N VAL A 255 -22.51 4.28 -8.37
CA VAL A 255 -22.84 3.68 -9.66
C VAL A 255 -24.21 3.03 -9.59
N ARG A 256 -24.55 2.32 -8.52
CA ARG A 256 -25.90 1.74 -8.33
C ARG A 256 -26.98 2.82 -8.31
N ALA A 257 -26.73 3.96 -7.65
CA ALA A 257 -27.68 5.07 -7.61
C ALA A 257 -27.81 5.75 -9.00
N VAL A 258 -26.72 6.01 -9.70
CA VAL A 258 -26.75 6.60 -11.05
C VAL A 258 -27.38 5.66 -12.08
N MET A 259 -27.13 4.35 -11.97
CA MET A 259 -27.76 3.31 -12.77
C MET A 259 -29.27 3.21 -12.50
N TYR A 260 -29.70 3.39 -11.25
CA TYR A 260 -31.13 3.44 -10.93
C TYR A 260 -31.84 4.53 -11.73
N CYS A 261 -31.28 5.74 -11.82
CA CYS A 261 -31.86 6.82 -12.63
C CYS A 261 -31.83 6.58 -14.15
N LEU A 262 -30.89 5.75 -14.65
CA LEU A 262 -30.88 5.34 -16.06
C LEU A 262 -31.96 4.30 -16.36
N VAL A 263 -32.20 3.38 -15.41
CA VAL A 263 -33.09 2.23 -15.57
C VAL A 263 -34.54 2.55 -15.21
N GLU A 264 -34.79 3.52 -14.33
CA GLU A 264 -36.14 3.88 -13.92
C GLU A 264 -36.98 4.31 -15.14
N LYS A 265 -38.11 3.61 -15.30
CA LYS A 265 -39.10 3.85 -16.33
C LYS A 265 -39.97 5.00 -15.82
N PRO A 266 -40.20 6.07 -16.60
CA PRO A 266 -40.95 7.22 -16.09
C PRO A 266 -42.29 6.75 -15.52
N GLY A 267 -42.50 7.07 -14.25
CA GLY A 267 -43.77 6.86 -13.58
C GLY A 267 -44.87 7.48 -14.42
N SER A 268 -45.92 6.70 -14.63
CA SER A 268 -47.15 7.06 -15.32
C SER A 268 -47.61 8.49 -14.99
N LYS A 269 -47.41 9.42 -15.92
CA LYS A 269 -48.40 10.44 -16.35
C LYS A 269 -47.87 11.18 -17.59
N ILE A 270 -48.64 11.09 -18.67
CA ILE A 270 -48.62 12.07 -19.76
C ILE A 270 -48.82 13.46 -19.12
N SER A 271 -47.74 14.24 -18.99
CA SER A 271 -47.77 15.71 -18.89
C SER A 271 -46.35 16.27 -18.97
N THR A 272 -46.01 16.78 -20.16
CA THR A 272 -45.24 18.02 -20.33
C THR A 272 -43.78 18.07 -19.84
N SER A 273 -42.90 17.21 -20.38
CA SER A 273 -41.56 17.62 -20.89
C SER A 273 -40.71 16.41 -21.32
N TRP A 274 -41.06 15.76 -22.43
CA TRP A 274 -40.27 14.69 -23.06
C TRP A 274 -38.79 15.05 -23.36
N PHE A 275 -38.45 16.34 -23.36
CA PHE A 275 -37.12 16.86 -23.65
C PHE A 275 -36.17 16.77 -22.43
N ASP A 276 -36.69 16.80 -21.21
CA ASP A 276 -35.86 16.87 -20.00
C ASP A 276 -35.38 15.48 -19.55
N ASP A 277 -36.17 14.44 -19.80
CA ASP A 277 -35.85 13.05 -19.47
C ASP A 277 -34.65 12.50 -20.26
N TRP A 278 -34.49 12.88 -21.53
CA TRP A 278 -33.30 12.51 -22.33
C TRP A 278 -32.06 13.29 -21.87
N SER A 279 -32.25 14.54 -21.46
CA SER A 279 -31.18 15.40 -20.98
C SER A 279 -30.55 14.84 -19.70
N LEU A 280 -31.39 14.34 -18.78
CA LEU A 280 -30.97 13.69 -17.55
C LEU A 280 -30.26 12.36 -17.83
N ARG A 281 -30.83 11.48 -18.66
CA ARG A 281 -30.18 10.20 -19.05
C ARG A 281 -28.81 10.41 -19.71
N LYS A 282 -28.68 11.42 -20.57
CA LYS A 282 -27.41 11.78 -21.21
C LYS A 282 -26.39 12.31 -20.20
N LYS A 283 -26.81 13.14 -19.25
CA LYS A 283 -25.95 13.63 -18.16
C LYS A 283 -25.50 12.47 -17.25
N SER A 284 -26.38 11.51 -16.92
CA SER A 284 -26.08 10.27 -16.18
C SER A 284 -25.05 9.38 -16.86
N ALA A 285 -25.19 9.18 -18.17
CA ALA A 285 -24.20 8.44 -18.93
C ALA A 285 -22.83 9.14 -18.94
N GLN A 286 -22.80 10.48 -19.02
CA GLN A 286 -21.57 11.25 -18.96
C GLN A 286 -20.87 11.17 -17.60
N THR A 287 -21.59 11.19 -16.49
CA THR A 287 -20.96 11.06 -15.17
C THR A 287 -20.42 9.65 -14.94
N LEU A 288 -21.11 8.60 -15.43
CA LEU A 288 -20.58 7.23 -15.34
C LEU A 288 -19.26 7.09 -16.09
N CYS A 289 -19.12 7.73 -17.26
CA CYS A 289 -17.87 7.76 -18.02
C CYS A 289 -16.72 8.48 -17.28
N HIS A 290 -17.03 9.32 -16.28
CA HIS A 290 -16.03 10.01 -15.47
C HIS A 290 -15.65 9.26 -14.18
N ILE A 291 -16.31 8.13 -13.88
CA ILE A 291 -16.14 7.35 -12.64
C ILE A 291 -15.21 6.12 -12.85
N ASP A 292 -14.56 6.00 -14.02
CA ASP A 292 -13.54 4.96 -14.27
C ASP A 292 -12.27 5.12 -13.42
#